data_AF-A0AA44C7A3-F1
#
_entry.id   AF-A0AA44C7A3-F1
#
_cell.length_a   1.000
_cell.length_b   1.000
_cell.length_c   1.000
_cell.angle_alpha   90.00
_cell.angle_beta   90.00
_cell.angle_gamma   90.00
#
_symmetry.space_group_name_H-M   'P 1'
#
loop_
_entity.id
_entity.type
_entity.pdbx_description
1 polymer ?
#
loop_
_entity_poly.entity_id
_entity_poly.type
_entity_poly.pdbx_seq_one_letter_code
_entity_poly.pdbx_strand_id
1 'polypeptide(L)'
;MGEVVEFPVHGRTLQQTESWIVKTCMKGGLTREMALEVAAEYKPIHEILFDMEKSKLSIPPEAALSDQQVAAIMPAVRDLYLGQLSRAAHIIVGLLAREKLRS
;
A
#
# COMPACT_ATOMS: atom_id res chain seq x y z
N MET A 1 -8.43 -20.54 -9.36
CA MET A 1 -7.41 -19.48 -9.28
C MET A 1 -8.11 -18.28 -8.67
N GLY A 2 -7.60 -17.73 -7.56
CA GLY A 2 -8.23 -16.58 -6.89
C GLY A 2 -8.11 -15.32 -7.75
N GLU A 3 -9.12 -14.45 -7.70
CA GLU A 3 -9.02 -13.12 -8.32
C GLU A 3 -7.83 -12.38 -7.70
N VAL A 4 -6.90 -11.94 -8.55
CA VAL A 4 -5.83 -11.03 -8.13
C VAL A 4 -6.46 -9.65 -8.04
N VAL A 5 -6.68 -9.18 -6.81
CA VAL A 5 -7.06 -7.79 -6.56
C VAL A 5 -5.77 -6.99 -6.49
N GLU A 6 -5.61 -5.99 -7.35
CA GLU A 6 -4.48 -5.08 -7.29
C GLU A 6 -4.77 -3.93 -6.32
N PHE A 7 -3.80 -3.59 -5.47
CA PHE A 7 -3.90 -2.47 -4.54
C PHE A 7 -3.51 -1.20 -5.29
N PRO A 8 -4.20 -0.08 -5.06
CA PRO A 8 -3.99 1.14 -5.81
C PRO A 8 -2.74 1.89 -5.32
N VAL A 9 -1.57 1.61 -5.92
CA VAL A 9 -0.28 2.16 -5.50
C VAL A 9 0.08 3.50 -6.18
N HIS A 10 -0.28 3.66 -7.46
CA HIS A 10 0.21 4.78 -8.28
C HIS A 10 -0.77 5.95 -8.28
N GLY A 11 -0.28 7.13 -7.84
CA GLY A 11 -0.92 8.43 -8.09
C GLY A 11 -2.23 8.68 -7.35
N ARG A 12 -2.40 8.20 -6.11
CA ARG A 12 -3.69 8.25 -5.43
C ARG A 12 -3.72 8.94 -4.07
N THR A 13 -4.87 9.55 -3.80
CA THR A 13 -5.23 10.12 -2.51
C THR A 13 -5.72 9.02 -1.57
N LEU A 14 -5.62 9.25 -0.25
CA LEU A 14 -6.17 8.35 0.78
C LEU A 14 -7.61 7.90 0.47
N GLN A 15 -8.44 8.81 -0.05
CA GLN A 15 -9.84 8.55 -0.42
C GLN A 15 -10.01 7.40 -1.43
N GLN A 16 -9.10 7.29 -2.40
CA GLN A 16 -9.16 6.24 -3.40
C GLN A 16 -8.74 4.89 -2.82
N THR A 17 -7.83 4.88 -1.84
CA THR A 17 -7.45 3.70 -1.06
C THR A 17 -8.62 3.23 -0.19
N GLU A 18 -9.26 4.14 0.55
CA GLU A 18 -10.46 3.83 1.34
C GLU A 18 -11.57 3.22 0.46
N SER A 19 -11.84 3.83 -0.70
CA SER A 19 -12.83 3.32 -1.65
C SER A 19 -12.50 1.91 -2.16
N TRP A 20 -11.22 1.61 -2.36
CA TRP A 20 -10.77 0.28 -2.76
C TRP A 20 -10.95 -0.73 -1.61
N ILE A 21 -10.57 -0.36 -0.38
CA ILE A 21 -10.72 -1.22 0.80
C ILE A 21 -12.18 -1.62 0.97
N VAL A 22 -13.10 -0.64 0.93
CA VAL A 22 -14.53 -0.88 1.12
C VAL A 22 -15.05 -1.85 0.06
N LYS A 23 -14.75 -1.61 -1.22
CA LYS A 23 -15.21 -2.48 -2.32
C LYS A 23 -14.65 -3.89 -2.20
N THR A 24 -13.36 -4.03 -1.91
CA THR A 24 -12.69 -5.32 -1.81
C THR A 24 -13.18 -6.13 -0.62
N CYS A 25 -13.34 -5.49 0.55
CA CYS A 25 -13.87 -6.13 1.75
C CYS A 25 -15.32 -6.59 1.57
N MET A 26 -16.16 -5.77 0.94
CA MET A 26 -17.55 -6.16 0.64
C MET A 26 -17.63 -7.35 -0.32
N LYS A 27 -16.77 -7.39 -1.35
CA LYS A 27 -16.65 -8.58 -2.21
C LYS A 27 -16.19 -9.82 -1.43
N GLY A 28 -15.38 -9.64 -0.40
CA GLY A 28 -14.94 -10.68 0.53
C GLY A 28 -15.99 -11.12 1.56
N GLY A 29 -17.20 -10.54 1.54
CA GLY A 29 -18.32 -10.94 2.40
C GLY A 29 -18.54 -10.06 3.63
N LEU A 30 -17.80 -8.95 3.80
CA LEU A 30 -18.07 -7.99 4.88
C LEU A 30 -19.30 -7.15 4.55
N THR A 31 -20.04 -6.74 5.58
CA THR A 31 -21.04 -5.68 5.42
C THR A 31 -20.36 -4.35 5.12
N ARG A 32 -21.15 -3.36 4.68
CA ARG A 32 -20.62 -2.03 4.39
C ARG A 32 -20.04 -1.39 5.65
N GLU A 33 -20.70 -1.55 6.79
CA GLU A 33 -20.29 -1.01 8.09
C GLU A 33 -18.92 -1.58 8.50
N MET A 34 -18.78 -2.91 8.46
CA MET A 34 -17.51 -3.59 8.76
C MET A 34 -16.40 -3.15 7.81
N ALA A 35 -16.71 -3.00 6.52
CA ALA A 35 -15.74 -2.57 5.52
C ALA A 35 -15.28 -1.11 5.73
N LEU A 36 -16.17 -0.24 6.22
CA LEU A 36 -15.83 1.14 6.60
C LEU A 36 -14.94 1.17 7.85
N GLU A 37 -15.17 0.30 8.82
CA GLU A 37 -14.28 0.15 9.98
C GLU A 37 -12.87 -0.28 9.57
N VAL A 38 -12.76 -1.26 8.66
CA VAL A 38 -11.44 -1.67 8.12
C VAL A 38 -10.72 -0.48 7.47
N ALA A 39 -11.43 0.33 6.68
CA ALA A 39 -10.85 1.51 6.05
C ALA A 39 -10.39 2.55 7.09
N ALA A 40 -11.18 2.76 8.15
CA ALA A 40 -10.85 3.68 9.25
C ALA A 40 -9.62 3.22 10.04
N GLU A 41 -9.50 1.93 10.34
CA GLU A 41 -8.35 1.35 11.04
C GLU A 41 -7.09 1.34 10.19
N TYR A 42 -7.24 1.14 8.87
CA TYR A 42 -6.10 1.18 7.95
C TYR A 42 -5.55 2.58 7.72
N LYS A 43 -6.38 3.64 7.79
CA LYS A 43 -5.97 5.02 7.53
C LYS A 43 -4.65 5.46 8.22
N PRO A 44 -4.50 5.36 9.55
CA PRO A 44 -3.24 5.73 10.21
C PRO A 44 -2.06 4.84 9.77
N ILE A 45 -2.32 3.58 9.41
CA ILE A 45 -1.29 2.66 8.90
C ILE A 45 -0.84 3.07 7.50
N HIS A 46 -1.77 3.52 6.66
CA HIS A 46 -1.47 4.04 5.33
C HIS A 46 -0.51 5.24 5.41
N GLU A 47 -0.80 6.18 6.30
CA GLU A 47 0.04 7.36 6.52
C GLU A 47 1.46 6.97 6.93
N ILE A 48 1.62 5.97 7.81
CA ILE A 48 2.95 5.48 8.23
C ILE A 48 3.68 4.76 7.09
N LEU A 49 2.98 3.87 6.38
CA LEU A 49 3.58 3.05 5.31
C LEU A 49 4.06 3.90 4.13
N PHE A 50 3.32 4.95 3.80
CA PHE A 50 3.58 5.81 2.65
C PHE A 50 4.17 7.18 3.04
N ASP A 51 4.63 7.34 4.29
CA ASP A 51 5.39 8.50 4.73
C ASP A 51 6.75 8.57 3.99
N MET A 52 6.75 9.36 2.92
CA MET A 52 7.91 9.55 2.07
C MET A 52 9.04 10.36 2.73
N GLU A 53 8.76 11.15 3.77
CA GLU A 53 9.81 11.90 4.47
C GLU A 53 10.66 11.00 5.37
N LYS A 54 10.05 9.96 5.96
CA LYS A 54 10.76 8.94 6.74
C LYS A 54 11.44 7.88 5.88
N SER A 55 10.90 7.60 4.69
CA SER A 55 11.41 6.58 3.77
C SER A 55 12.34 7.18 2.71
N LYS A 56 13.47 7.76 3.13
CA LYS A 56 14.48 8.27 2.20
C LYS A 56 15.17 7.11 1.47
N LEU A 57 14.59 6.69 0.35
CA LEU A 57 15.27 5.88 -0.65
C LEU A 57 16.50 6.66 -1.13
N SER A 58 17.66 6.25 -0.64
CA SER A 58 18.96 6.80 -1.02
C SER A 58 19.84 5.67 -1.52
N ILE A 59 20.62 5.97 -2.56
CA ILE A 59 21.66 5.07 -3.02
C ILE A 59 22.85 5.27 -2.08
N PRO A 60 23.43 4.19 -1.52
CA PRO A 60 24.61 4.29 -0.68
C PRO A 60 25.74 5.01 -1.43
N PRO A 61 26.45 5.97 -0.82
CA PRO A 61 27.51 6.71 -1.48
C PRO A 61 28.65 5.79 -1.98
N GLU A 62 28.81 4.61 -1.38
CA GLU A 62 29.79 3.59 -1.77
C GLU A 62 29.48 2.91 -3.11
N ALA A 63 28.27 3.09 -3.66
CA ALA A 63 27.89 2.52 -4.95
C ALA A 63 28.65 3.15 -6.14
N ALA A 64 29.34 4.29 -5.93
CA ALA A 64 30.17 4.97 -6.91
C ALA A 64 29.50 5.19 -8.28
N LEU A 65 28.18 5.42 -8.29
CA LEU A 65 27.40 5.68 -9.49
C LEU A 65 27.50 7.15 -9.91
N SER A 66 27.53 7.41 -11.21
CA SER A 66 27.40 8.77 -11.73
C SER A 66 25.97 9.29 -11.57
N ASP A 67 25.80 10.62 -11.57
CA ASP A 67 24.46 11.25 -11.48
C ASP A 67 23.51 10.77 -12.59
N GLN A 68 24.05 10.48 -13.79
CA GLN A 68 23.29 9.94 -14.90
C GLN A 68 22.79 8.51 -14.61
N GLN A 69 23.63 7.67 -14.00
CA GLN A 69 23.25 6.32 -13.60
C GLN A 69 22.22 6.35 -12.47
N VAL A 70 22.42 7.22 -11.47
CA VAL A 70 21.46 7.46 -10.39
C VAL A 70 20.10 7.86 -10.95
N ALA A 71 20.06 8.85 -11.85
CA ALA A 71 18.83 9.31 -12.49
C ALA A 71 18.12 8.19 -13.27
N ALA A 72 18.88 7.28 -13.90
CA ALA A 72 18.34 6.15 -14.64
C ALA A 72 17.74 5.05 -13.74
N ILE A 73 18.35 4.75 -12.59
CA ILE A 73 17.92 3.62 -11.74
C ILE A 73 16.90 4.00 -10.66
N MET A 74 16.90 5.25 -10.20
CA MET A 74 16.03 5.69 -9.11
C MET A 74 14.53 5.47 -9.38
N PRO A 75 14.00 5.65 -10.61
CA PRO A 75 12.61 5.30 -10.90
C PRO A 75 12.30 3.83 -10.65
N ALA A 76 13.14 2.92 -11.15
CA ALA A 76 12.94 1.47 -10.96
C ALA A 76 13.02 1.05 -9.48
N VAL A 77 13.93 1.67 -8.71
CA VAL A 77 14.05 1.43 -7.26
C VAL A 77 12.79 1.92 -6.53
N ARG A 78 12.25 3.08 -6.90
CA ARG A 78 11.00 3.60 -6.35
C ARG A 78 9.82 2.69 -6.67
N ASP A 79 9.71 2.20 -7.90
CA ASP A 79 8.63 1.30 -8.31
C ASP A 79 8.68 -0.02 -7.55
N LEU A 80 9.89 -0.59 -7.34
CA LEU A 80 10.08 -1.77 -6.52
C LEU A 80 9.65 -1.54 -5.07
N TYR A 81 10.08 -0.42 -4.48
CA TYR A 81 9.72 -0.06 -3.11
C TYR A 81 8.19 0.11 -2.94
N LEU A 82 7.56 0.86 -3.85
CA LEU A 82 6.12 1.03 -3.89
C LEU A 82 5.38 -0.30 -4.06
N GLY A 83 5.92 -1.21 -4.89
CA GLY A 83 5.41 -2.56 -5.04
C GLY A 83 5.48 -3.39 -3.75
N GLN A 84 6.52 -3.20 -2.92
CA GLN A 84 6.62 -3.85 -1.61
C GLN A 84 5.59 -3.28 -0.62
N LEU A 85 5.46 -1.95 -0.56
CA LEU A 85 4.47 -1.29 0.29
C LEU A 85 3.05 -1.72 -0.07
N SER A 86 2.75 -1.87 -1.35
CA SER A 86 1.48 -2.41 -1.85
C SER A 86 1.16 -3.80 -1.33
N ARG A 87 2.14 -4.70 -1.33
CA ARG A 87 1.96 -6.07 -0.80
C ARG A 87 1.74 -6.04 0.70
N ALA A 88 2.51 -5.23 1.43
CA ALA A 88 2.32 -5.06 2.86
C ALA A 88 0.91 -4.51 3.18
N ALA A 89 0.48 -3.49 2.44
CA ALA A 89 -0.85 -2.90 2.57
C ALA A 89 -1.96 -3.91 2.35
N HIS A 90 -1.87 -4.74 1.31
CA HIS A 90 -2.81 -5.83 1.07
C HIS A 90 -2.92 -6.80 2.24
N ILE A 91 -1.78 -7.25 2.76
CA ILE A 91 -1.75 -8.20 3.88
C ILE A 91 -2.42 -7.58 5.11
N ILE A 92 -2.07 -6.33 5.44
CA ILE A 92 -2.63 -5.62 6.58
C ILE A 92 -4.14 -5.47 6.44
N VAL A 93 -4.63 -4.98 5.30
CA VAL A 93 -6.08 -4.85 5.05
C VAL A 93 -6.78 -6.20 5.16
N GLY A 94 -6.19 -7.28 4.62
CA GLY A 94 -6.74 -8.63 4.74
C GLY A 94 -6.80 -9.14 6.18
N LEU A 95 -5.80 -8.82 7.01
CA LEU A 95 -5.79 -9.16 8.43
C LEU A 95 -6.91 -8.42 9.19
N LEU A 96 -7.04 -7.11 8.97
CA LEU A 96 -8.12 -6.29 9.56
C LEU A 96 -9.50 -6.81 9.15
N ALA A 97 -9.70 -7.09 7.85
CA ALA A 97 -10.97 -7.62 7.35
C ALA A 97 -11.33 -8.99 7.96
N ARG A 98 -10.33 -9.86 8.13
CA ARG A 98 -10.51 -11.18 8.75
C ARG A 98 -10.90 -11.07 10.22
N GLU A 99 -10.35 -10.10 10.94
CA GLU A 99 -10.71 -9.84 12.33
C GLU A 99 -12.18 -9.45 12.46
N LYS A 100 -12.69 -8.60 11.55
CA LYS A 100 -14.11 -8.21 11.55
C LYS A 100 -15.05 -9.39 11.36
N LEU A 101 -14.71 -10.37 10.52
CA LEU A 101 -15.53 -11.57 10.30
C LEU A 101 -15.57 -12.53 11.50
N ARG A 102 -14.71 -12.34 12.50
CA ARG A 102 -14.62 -13.19 13.70
C ARG A 102 -15.32 -12.60 14.91
N SER A 103 -15.69 -11.33 14.84
CA SER A 103 -16.43 -10.58 15.85
C SER A 103 -17.92 -10.63 15.58
#